data_AF-A0A3B8VD65-F1
#
_entry.id   AF-A0A3B8VD65-F1
#
_cell.length_a   1.000
_cell.length_b   1.000
_cell.length_c   1.000
_cell.angle_alpha   90.00
_cell.angle_beta   90.00
_cell.angle_gamma   90.00
#
_symmetry.space_group_name_H-M   'P 1'
#
loop_
_entity.id
_entity.type
_entity.pdbx_description
1 polymer ?
#
loop_
_entity_poly.entity_id
_entity_poly.type
_entity_poly.pdbx_seq_one_letter_code
_entity_poly.pdbx_strand_id
1 'polypeptide(L)'
;MRHNELTIDPYAKQATEEASYERYDKLITKMALPDYEYETLLAMMNGMRMIDMKRYFNVDYTTIYRRKLRIQKKYLHAVSALQ
;
A
#
# COMPACT_ATOMS: atom_id res chain seq x y z
N MET A 1 -11.00 -16.53 -36.16
CA MET A 1 -10.86 -16.02 -34.78
C MET A 1 -12.18 -16.28 -34.06
N ARG A 2 -12.19 -16.72 -32.80
CA ARG A 2 -13.46 -17.01 -32.09
C ARG A 2 -14.09 -15.69 -31.65
N HIS A 3 -15.10 -15.24 -32.37
CA HIS A 3 -15.74 -13.94 -32.18
C HIS A 3 -16.81 -13.89 -31.07
N ASN A 4 -16.97 -14.97 -30.29
CA ASN A 4 -18.06 -15.14 -29.31
C ASN A 4 -17.57 -15.52 -27.89
N GLU A 5 -16.28 -15.38 -27.59
CA GLU A 5 -15.82 -15.53 -26.21
C GLU A 5 -16.15 -14.23 -25.46
N LEU A 6 -16.90 -14.32 -24.35
CA LEU A 6 -17.12 -13.17 -23.47
C LEU A 6 -15.74 -12.61 -23.11
N THR A 7 -15.53 -11.32 -23.35
CA THR A 7 -14.40 -10.60 -22.79
C THR A 7 -14.45 -10.80 -21.29
N ILE A 8 -13.57 -11.66 -20.76
CA ILE A 8 -13.45 -11.88 -19.33
C ILE A 8 -13.15 -10.50 -18.75
N ASP A 9 -14.06 -9.98 -17.93
CA ASP A 9 -13.81 -8.74 -17.19
C ASP A 9 -12.47 -8.94 -16.46
N PRO A 10 -11.45 -8.10 -16.71
CA PRO A 10 -10.14 -8.22 -16.06
C PRO A 10 -10.27 -8.19 -14.53
N TYR A 11 -11.41 -7.70 -14.00
CA TYR A 11 -11.75 -7.62 -12.60
C TYR A 11 -12.73 -8.71 -12.13
N ALA A 12 -13.10 -9.69 -12.96
CA ALA A 12 -13.97 -10.80 -12.54
C ALA A 12 -13.37 -11.65 -11.42
N LYS A 13 -12.03 -11.69 -11.29
CA LYS A 13 -11.32 -12.34 -10.17
C LYS A 13 -11.19 -11.46 -8.93
N GLN A 14 -11.59 -10.20 -9.01
CA GLN A 14 -11.50 -9.23 -7.92
C GLN A 14 -12.61 -9.42 -6.88
N ALA A 15 -13.73 -10.07 -7.23
CA ALA A 15 -14.73 -10.46 -6.24
C ALA A 15 -14.20 -11.43 -5.18
N THR A 16 -13.23 -12.30 -5.53
CA THR A 16 -12.49 -13.11 -4.53
C THR A 16 -11.47 -12.29 -3.72
N GLU A 17 -11.20 -11.03 -4.08
CA GLU A 17 -10.37 -10.07 -3.33
C GLU A 17 -11.14 -9.31 -2.24
N GLU A 18 -12.46 -9.46 -2.07
CA GLU A 18 -13.18 -8.86 -0.93
C GLU A 18 -12.61 -9.35 0.42
N ALA A 19 -12.27 -10.63 0.52
CA ALA A 19 -11.53 -11.18 1.67
C ALA A 19 -10.09 -10.62 1.78
N SER A 20 -9.53 -10.10 0.69
CA SER A 20 -8.20 -9.47 0.66
C SER A 20 -8.24 -8.04 1.19
N TYR A 21 -9.27 -7.24 0.88
CA TYR A 21 -9.39 -5.87 1.38
C TYR A 21 -9.50 -5.84 2.90
N GLU A 22 -10.32 -6.74 3.49
CA GLU A 22 -10.42 -6.85 4.95
C GLU A 22 -9.07 -7.23 5.59
N ARG A 23 -8.29 -8.10 4.93
CA ARG A 23 -6.95 -8.47 5.40
C ARG A 23 -5.99 -7.27 5.37
N TYR A 24 -6.05 -6.45 4.32
CA TYR A 24 -5.24 -5.24 4.23
C TYR A 24 -5.65 -4.19 5.26
N ASP A 25 -6.95 -3.99 5.47
CA ASP A 25 -7.46 -3.05 6.50
C ASP A 25 -7.03 -3.48 7.90
N LYS A 26 -7.15 -4.77 8.22
CA LYS A 26 -6.66 -5.33 9.49
C LYS A 26 -5.15 -5.11 9.65
N LEU A 27 -4.37 -5.33 8.59
CA LEU A 27 -2.93 -5.13 8.58
C LEU A 27 -2.56 -3.66 8.81
N ILE A 28 -3.13 -2.74 8.03
CA ILE A 28 -2.86 -1.29 8.15
C ILE A 28 -3.25 -0.78 9.53
N THR A 29 -4.41 -1.22 10.04
CA THR A 29 -4.85 -0.92 11.42
C THR A 29 -3.83 -1.42 12.44
N LYS A 30 -3.34 -2.66 12.29
CA LYS A 30 -2.36 -3.26 13.19
C LYS A 30 -0.99 -2.58 13.14
N MET A 31 -0.61 -2.01 12.00
CA MET A 31 0.65 -1.29 11.84
C MET A 31 0.72 -0.01 12.69
N ALA A 32 -0.43 0.56 13.11
CA ALA A 32 -0.50 1.79 13.90
C ALA A 32 0.41 2.90 13.32
N LEU A 33 0.15 3.24 12.05
CA LEU A 33 0.89 4.29 11.35
C LEU A 33 0.37 5.67 11.80
N PRO A 34 1.24 6.59 12.25
CA PRO A 34 0.87 8.00 12.35
C PRO A 34 0.61 8.57 10.96
N ASP A 35 -0.17 9.65 10.88
CA ASP A 35 -0.64 10.25 9.63
C ASP A 35 0.47 10.45 8.60
N TYR A 36 1.63 10.98 9.02
CA TYR A 36 2.75 11.22 8.12
C TYR A 36 3.39 9.95 7.54
N GLU A 37 3.31 8.81 8.23
CA GLU A 37 3.75 7.50 7.71
C GLU A 37 2.69 6.87 6.82
N TYR A 38 1.42 7.03 7.19
CA TYR A 38 0.29 6.55 6.38
C TYR A 38 0.26 7.26 5.02
N GLU A 39 0.33 8.58 4.99
CA GLU A 39 0.42 9.38 3.76
C GLU A 39 1.64 9.01 2.92
N THR A 40 2.78 8.76 3.59
CA THR A 40 4.00 8.31 2.90
C THR A 40 3.81 6.94 2.26
N LEU A 41 3.11 6.01 2.93
CA LEU A 41 2.77 4.70 2.37
C LEU A 41 1.82 4.85 1.17
N LEU A 42 0.77 5.67 1.27
CA LEU A 42 -0.15 5.95 0.17
C LEU A 42 0.58 6.50 -1.06
N ALA A 43 1.47 7.47 -0.87
CA ALA A 43 2.26 8.01 -1.97
C ALA A 43 3.14 6.92 -2.63
N MET A 44 3.75 6.03 -1.83
CA MET A 44 4.52 4.89 -2.37
C MET A 44 3.63 3.89 -3.13
N MET A 45 2.45 3.58 -2.61
CA MET A 45 1.49 2.66 -3.25
C MET A 45 0.95 3.23 -4.57
N ASN A 46 0.79 4.56 -4.65
CA ASN A 46 0.45 5.27 -5.89
C ASN A 46 1.63 5.39 -6.87
N GLY A 47 2.80 4.81 -6.56
CA GLY A 47 3.98 4.85 -7.42
C GLY A 47 4.66 6.22 -7.50
N MET A 48 4.42 7.11 -6.53
CA MET A 48 5.02 8.44 -6.50
C MET A 48 6.55 8.32 -6.38
N ARG A 49 7.28 9.01 -7.26
CA ARG A 49 8.74 9.03 -7.19
C ARG A 49 9.18 9.83 -5.97
N MET A 50 10.34 9.46 -5.43
CA MET A 50 10.89 10.09 -4.22
C MET A 50 11.12 11.62 -4.36
N ILE A 51 11.41 12.10 -5.57
CA ILE A 51 11.50 13.53 -5.91
C ILE A 51 10.15 14.24 -5.74
N ASP A 52 9.08 13.59 -6.18
CA ASP A 52 7.72 14.13 -6.14
C ASP A 52 7.20 14.09 -4.70
N MET A 53 7.51 13.03 -3.95
CA MET A 53 7.23 12.94 -2.51
C MET A 53 7.93 14.04 -1.71
N LYS A 54 9.20 14.35 -2.01
CA LYS A 54 9.92 15.47 -1.37
C LYS A 54 9.18 16.78 -1.54
N ARG A 55 8.71 17.07 -2.76
CA ARG A 55 7.97 18.29 -3.07
C ARG A 55 6.60 18.31 -2.40
N TYR A 56 5.86 17.20 -2.47
CA TYR A 56 4.52 17.06 -1.92
C TYR A 56 4.50 17.18 -0.39
N PHE A 57 5.41 16.48 0.29
CA PHE A 57 5.50 16.50 1.75
C PHE A 57 6.32 17.66 2.31
N ASN A 58 7.02 18.41 1.45
CA ASN A 58 7.97 19.45 1.85
C ASN A 58 9.00 18.97 2.91
N VAL A 59 9.62 17.82 2.65
CA VAL A 59 10.64 17.22 3.54
C VAL A 59 11.85 16.71 2.77
N ASP A 60 12.98 16.55 3.46
CA ASP A 60 14.17 15.98 2.85
C ASP A 60 14.04 14.51 2.49
N TYR A 61 14.84 14.10 1.52
CA TYR A 61 14.99 12.70 1.08
C TYR A 61 15.31 11.74 2.22
N THR A 62 16.14 12.17 3.18
CA THR A 62 16.51 11.38 4.35
C THR A 62 15.31 11.14 5.26
N THR A 63 14.40 12.11 5.38
CA THR A 63 13.14 11.98 6.13
C THR A 63 12.22 10.96 5.49
N ILE A 64 12.05 10.99 4.16
CA ILE A 64 11.25 10.01 3.43
C ILE A 64 11.85 8.60 3.59
N TYR A 65 13.17 8.48 3.48
CA TYR A 65 13.87 7.20 3.66
C TYR A 65 13.68 6.63 5.08
N ARG A 66 13.80 7.46 6.13
CA ARG A 66 13.55 7.02 7.52
C ARG A 66 12.09 6.61 7.73
N ARG A 67 11.13 7.32 7.13
CA ARG A 67 9.70 6.91 7.15
C ARG A 67 9.51 5.55 6.50
N LYS A 68 10.12 5.30 5.32
CA LYS A 68 10.11 4.00 4.65
C LYS A 68 10.59 2.88 5.56
N LEU A 69 11.73 3.05 6.23
CA LEU A 69 12.30 2.06 7.14
C LEU A 69 11.37 1.77 8.34
N ARG A 70 10.75 2.81 8.92
CA ARG A 70 9.80 2.63 10.03
C ARG A 70 8.54 1.90 9.57
N ILE A 71 8.00 2.24 8.41
CA ILE A 71 6.85 1.54 7.81
C ILE A 71 7.19 0.06 7.58
N GLN A 72 8.35 -0.26 7.00
CA GLN A 72 8.80 -1.64 6.80
C GLN A 72 8.89 -2.42 8.11
N LYS A 73 9.49 -1.82 9.14
CA LYS A 73 9.58 -2.43 10.47
C LYS A 73 8.18 -2.72 11.05
N LYS A 74 7.28 -1.76 10.98
CA LYS A 74 5.89 -1.91 11.46
C LYS A 74 5.12 -2.96 10.67
N TYR A 75 5.30 -3.02 9.35
CA TYR A 75 4.71 -4.05 8.50
C TYR A 75 5.16 -5.45 8.94
N LEU A 76 6.47 -5.65 9.14
CA LEU A 76 6.99 -6.95 9.59
C LEU A 76 6.39 -7.36 10.93
N HIS A 77 6.31 -6.44 11.90
CA HIS A 77 5.67 -6.72 13.19
C HIS A 77 4.17 -7.02 13.06
N ALA A 78 3.45 -6.29 12.21
CA ALA A 78 2.02 -6.47 12.02
C ALA A 78 1.69 -7.80 11.32
N VAL A 79 2.48 -8.18 10.30
CA VAL A 79 2.34 -9.48 9.62
C VAL A 79 2.60 -10.63 10.59
N SER A 80 3.68 -10.59 11.37
CA SER A 80 3.97 -11.62 12.37
C SER A 80 2.90 -11.76 13.45
N ALA A 81 2.15 -10.69 13.73
CA ALA A 81 1.05 -10.70 14.71
C ALA A 81 -0.30 -11.16 14.13
N LEU A 82 -0.40 -11.34 12.81
CA LEU A 82 -1.60 -11.81 12.10
C LEU A 82 -1.49 -13.27 11.61
N GLN A 83 -0.31 -13.88 11.76
CA GLN A 83 -0.05 -15.31 11.52
C GLN A 83 -0.45 -16.14 12.74
#